data_AF-R7W6X5-F1
#
_entry.id   AF-R7W6X5-F1
#
_cell.length_a   1.000
_cell.length_b   1.000
_cell.length_c   1.000
_cell.angle_alpha   90.00
_cell.angle_beta   90.00
_cell.angle_gamma   90.00
#
_symmetry.space_group_name_H-M   'P 1'
#
loop_
_entity.id
_entity.type
_entity.pdbx_description
1 polymer ?
#
loop_
_entity_poly.entity_id
_entity_poly.type
_entity_poly.pdbx_seq_one_letter_code
_entity_poly.pdbx_strand_id
1 'polypeptide(L)'
;MSTSVAYLVGIGVARRQIGGVITRFPEVLGMRVGKIIKPFVEHLQGIGLQRLAVARMIEKKPYVLGFGLEERVKPNIEALLEFGVRKEALASIVIQYPDVLGVELREKLVEQQSLFESSILVSGDDFGRVIERMPQAISLGRAAVLKHVNFLTGCGFLLSPVSKMVVGCPQLLALNMDIMKMNFEYFKNEMERDLEELVEFPAFFTYGLESTIRYRHEIVAKKGFTCSLAWLLNCSDAKFDERMKYDTIGVEEMEDDNSFDKDRFVEQVQDEDDEDMEEDSDYDDTDDEFIE
;
A
#
# COMPACT_ATOMS: atom_id res chain seq x y z
N MET A 1 -7.02 -23.86 -29.29
CA MET A 1 -6.44 -22.94 -28.29
C MET A 1 -7.25 -21.67 -28.34
N SER A 2 -7.84 -21.21 -27.22
CA SER A 2 -8.62 -19.96 -27.21
C SER A 2 -7.74 -18.79 -27.67
N THR A 3 -8.30 -17.89 -28.48
CA THR A 3 -7.58 -16.71 -28.98
C THR A 3 -7.20 -15.76 -27.86
N SER A 4 -8.00 -15.68 -26.79
CA SER A 4 -7.68 -14.92 -25.58
C SER A 4 -6.48 -15.50 -24.85
N VAL A 5 -6.45 -16.82 -24.66
CA VAL A 5 -5.31 -17.52 -24.04
C VAL A 5 -4.03 -17.32 -24.84
N ALA A 6 -4.10 -17.44 -26.17
CA ALA A 6 -2.94 -17.20 -27.03
C ALA A 6 -2.42 -15.76 -26.90
N TYR A 7 -3.32 -14.78 -26.82
CA TYR A 7 -2.96 -13.38 -26.61
C TYR A 7 -2.32 -13.15 -25.23
N LEU A 8 -2.90 -13.70 -24.16
CA LEU A 8 -2.35 -13.60 -22.80
C LEU A 8 -0.92 -14.15 -22.72
N VAL A 9 -0.68 -15.33 -23.30
CA VAL A 9 0.67 -15.88 -23.40
C VAL A 9 1.58 -14.96 -24.23
N GLY A 10 1.07 -14.37 -25.31
CA GLY A 10 1.79 -13.45 -26.17
C GLY A 10 2.20 -12.13 -25.51
N ILE A 11 1.44 -11.63 -24.52
CA ILE A 11 1.81 -10.44 -23.74
C ILE A 11 2.73 -10.74 -22.56
N GLY A 12 2.98 -12.03 -22.25
CA GLY A 12 3.93 -12.43 -21.21
C GLY A 12 3.33 -13.20 -20.04
N VAL A 13 2.04 -13.58 -20.08
CA VAL A 13 1.47 -14.49 -19.08
C VAL A 13 2.14 -15.86 -19.21
N ALA A 14 2.72 -16.35 -18.13
CA ALA A 14 3.43 -17.62 -18.10
C ALA A 14 2.46 -18.76 -18.39
N ARG A 15 2.82 -19.66 -19.32
CA ARG A 15 1.97 -20.80 -19.72
C ARG A 15 1.47 -21.64 -18.54
N ARG A 16 2.31 -21.82 -17.50
CA ARG A 16 1.96 -22.53 -16.26
C ARG A 16 0.88 -21.84 -15.43
N GLN A 17 0.73 -20.52 -15.55
CA GLN A 17 -0.24 -19.71 -14.80
C GLN A 17 -1.59 -19.59 -15.51
N ILE A 18 -1.68 -19.96 -16.79
CA ILE A 18 -2.92 -19.87 -17.57
C ILE A 18 -4.05 -20.69 -16.93
N GLY A 19 -3.74 -21.88 -16.39
CA GLY A 19 -4.73 -22.68 -15.65
C GLY A 19 -5.35 -21.89 -14.50
N GLY A 20 -4.52 -21.34 -13.62
CA GLY A 20 -4.98 -20.54 -12.48
C GLY A 20 -5.69 -19.23 -12.85
N VAL A 21 -5.36 -18.64 -14.00
CA VAL A 21 -6.11 -17.50 -14.57
C VAL A 21 -7.52 -17.91 -14.98
N ILE A 22 -7.65 -19.03 -15.71
CA ILE A 22 -8.96 -19.52 -16.18
C ILE A 22 -9.82 -19.98 -15.00
N THR A 23 -9.24 -20.65 -14.01
CA THR A 23 -9.99 -21.12 -12.82
C THR A 23 -10.59 -19.94 -12.05
N ARG A 24 -9.85 -18.84 -11.87
CA ARG A 24 -10.32 -17.66 -11.12
C ARG A 24 -11.16 -16.68 -11.94
N PHE A 25 -11.07 -16.73 -13.27
CA PHE A 25 -11.86 -15.87 -14.16
C PHE A 25 -12.18 -16.58 -15.48
N PRO A 26 -13.13 -17.54 -15.49
CA PRO A 26 -13.45 -18.37 -16.66
C PRO A 26 -13.93 -17.56 -17.88
N GLU A 27 -14.54 -16.40 -17.64
CA GLU A 27 -15.06 -15.47 -18.66
C GLU A 27 -13.99 -15.08 -19.67
N VAL A 28 -12.71 -15.08 -19.26
CA VAL A 28 -11.55 -14.79 -20.11
C VAL A 28 -11.54 -15.61 -21.40
N LEU A 29 -12.09 -16.82 -21.39
CA LEU A 29 -12.16 -17.69 -22.57
C LEU A 29 -13.11 -17.17 -23.64
N GLY A 30 -14.17 -16.45 -23.24
CA GLY A 30 -15.16 -15.85 -24.13
C GLY A 30 -14.84 -14.40 -24.54
N MET A 31 -13.85 -13.77 -23.91
CA MET A 31 -13.52 -12.38 -24.17
C MET A 31 -12.94 -12.15 -25.57
N ARG A 32 -13.42 -11.10 -26.24
CA ARG A 32 -12.93 -10.70 -27.57
C ARG A 32 -11.60 -9.95 -27.43
N VAL A 33 -10.51 -10.57 -27.85
CA VAL A 33 -9.15 -9.98 -27.79
C VAL A 33 -9.10 -8.57 -28.38
N GLY A 34 -9.53 -8.40 -29.63
CA GLY A 34 -9.42 -7.12 -30.33
C GLY A 34 -10.35 -6.01 -29.83
N LYS A 35 -11.38 -6.34 -29.04
CA LYS A 35 -12.35 -5.36 -28.52
C LYS A 35 -12.21 -5.08 -27.04
N ILE A 36 -11.68 -6.02 -26.26
CA ILE A 36 -11.65 -5.93 -24.80
C ILE A 36 -10.20 -6.01 -24.32
N ILE A 37 -9.56 -7.17 -24.45
CA ILE A 37 -8.25 -7.43 -23.83
C ILE A 37 -7.15 -6.52 -24.40
N LYS A 38 -7.07 -6.40 -25.72
CA LYS A 38 -6.01 -5.61 -26.37
C LYS A 38 -6.14 -4.11 -26.06
N PRO A 39 -7.30 -3.45 -26.24
CA PRO A 39 -7.48 -2.06 -25.84
C PRO A 39 -7.20 -1.79 -24.37
N PHE A 40 -7.61 -2.70 -23.47
CA PHE A 40 -7.32 -2.60 -22.04
C PHE A 40 -5.81 -2.60 -21.77
N VAL A 41 -5.08 -3.56 -22.34
CA VAL A 41 -3.62 -3.64 -22.21
C VAL A 41 -2.94 -2.39 -22.80
N GLU A 42 -3.38 -1.92 -23.98
CA GLU A 42 -2.81 -0.73 -24.61
C GLU A 42 -3.05 0.55 -23.80
N HIS A 43 -4.22 0.68 -23.16
CA HIS A 43 -4.50 1.80 -22.26
C HIS A 43 -3.57 1.79 -21.04
N LEU A 44 -3.38 0.63 -20.40
CA LEU A 44 -2.45 0.50 -19.27
C LEU A 44 -1.00 0.77 -19.68
N GLN A 45 -0.62 0.39 -20.90
CA GLN A 45 0.68 0.79 -21.46
C GLN A 45 0.79 2.31 -21.64
N GLY A 46 -0.30 2.96 -22.05
CA GLY A 46 -0.37 4.41 -22.23
C GLY A 46 -0.19 5.23 -20.95
N ILE A 47 -0.55 4.67 -19.79
CA ILE A 47 -0.31 5.29 -18.46
C ILE A 47 1.06 4.93 -17.87
N GLY A 48 1.90 4.15 -18.59
CA GLY A 48 3.28 3.86 -18.22
C GLY A 48 3.55 2.44 -17.73
N LEU A 49 2.57 1.54 -17.67
CA LEU A 49 2.85 0.14 -17.30
C LEU A 49 3.59 -0.57 -18.43
N GLN A 50 4.66 -1.28 -18.08
CA GLN A 50 5.28 -2.20 -19.01
C GLN A 50 4.34 -3.36 -19.31
N ARG A 51 4.36 -3.84 -20.56
CA ARG A 51 3.52 -4.96 -20.99
C ARG A 51 3.64 -6.19 -20.08
N LEU A 52 4.86 -6.51 -19.64
CA LEU A 52 5.09 -7.63 -18.73
C LEU A 52 4.48 -7.38 -17.34
N ALA A 53 4.51 -6.15 -16.83
CA ALA A 53 3.87 -5.80 -15.56
C ALA A 53 2.34 -5.98 -15.64
N VAL A 54 1.73 -5.56 -16.76
CA VAL A 54 0.30 -5.83 -17.03
C VAL A 54 0.01 -7.34 -17.05
N ALA A 55 0.88 -8.13 -17.69
CA ALA A 55 0.73 -9.59 -17.70
C ALA A 55 0.82 -10.20 -16.28
N ARG A 56 1.75 -9.74 -15.44
CA ARG A 56 1.85 -10.17 -14.03
C ARG A 56 0.64 -9.75 -13.20
N MET A 57 0.09 -8.57 -13.44
CA MET A 57 -1.14 -8.12 -12.80
C MET A 57 -2.31 -9.03 -13.17
N ILE A 58 -2.48 -9.36 -14.46
CA ILE A 58 -3.54 -10.28 -14.92
C ILE A 58 -3.32 -11.70 -14.39
N GLU A 59 -2.08 -12.17 -14.28
CA GLU A 59 -1.76 -13.45 -13.65
C GLU A 59 -2.26 -13.52 -12.22
N LYS A 60 -2.06 -12.46 -11.43
CA LYS A 60 -2.47 -12.42 -10.02
C LYS A 60 -3.97 -12.14 -9.86
N LYS A 61 -4.50 -11.17 -10.59
CA LYS A 61 -5.87 -10.64 -10.48
C LYS A 61 -6.54 -10.65 -11.86
N PRO A 62 -6.98 -11.80 -12.39
CA PRO A 62 -7.49 -11.90 -13.75
C PRO A 62 -8.82 -11.18 -13.98
N TYR A 63 -9.62 -11.00 -12.92
CA TYR A 63 -10.91 -10.31 -12.95
C TYR A 63 -10.81 -8.84 -13.40
N VAL A 64 -9.62 -8.22 -13.33
CA VAL A 64 -9.41 -6.82 -13.79
C VAL A 64 -9.73 -6.64 -15.28
N LEU A 65 -9.66 -7.72 -16.07
CA LEU A 65 -10.06 -7.71 -17.48
C LEU A 65 -11.57 -7.54 -17.66
N GLY A 66 -12.36 -7.88 -16.64
CA GLY A 66 -13.81 -7.66 -16.61
C GLY A 66 -14.19 -6.20 -16.38
N PHE A 67 -13.24 -5.34 -15.98
CA PHE A 67 -13.53 -3.92 -15.80
C PHE A 67 -13.76 -3.23 -17.14
N GLY A 68 -14.85 -2.47 -17.17
CA GLY A 68 -15.26 -1.66 -18.29
C GLY A 68 -14.27 -0.58 -18.67
N LEU A 69 -13.64 -0.67 -19.85
CA LEU A 69 -12.56 0.23 -20.23
C LEU A 69 -13.02 1.70 -20.36
N GLU A 70 -14.16 1.94 -20.99
CA GLU A 70 -14.65 3.30 -21.27
C GLU A 70 -15.49 3.86 -20.11
N GLU A 71 -16.22 2.99 -19.41
CA GLU A 71 -17.19 3.32 -18.39
C GLU A 71 -16.63 3.35 -16.97
N ARG A 72 -15.52 2.65 -16.70
CA ARG A 72 -14.89 2.58 -15.36
C ARG A 72 -13.41 2.93 -15.41
N VAL A 73 -12.60 2.19 -16.15
CA VAL A 73 -11.13 2.27 -16.11
C VAL A 73 -10.63 3.67 -16.46
N LYS A 74 -11.01 4.21 -17.62
CA LYS A 74 -10.59 5.55 -18.05
C LYS A 74 -11.08 6.66 -17.11
N PRO A 75 -12.39 6.74 -16.76
CA PRO A 75 -12.87 7.69 -15.77
C PRO A 75 -12.14 7.63 -14.43
N ASN A 76 -11.77 6.43 -13.96
CA ASN A 76 -11.04 6.28 -12.71
C ASN A 76 -9.60 6.79 -12.81
N ILE A 77 -8.91 6.55 -13.93
CA ILE A 77 -7.59 7.14 -14.19
C ILE A 77 -7.66 8.67 -14.26
N GLU A 78 -8.67 9.22 -14.93
CA GLU A 78 -8.89 10.67 -15.00
C GLU A 78 -9.20 11.26 -13.62
N ALA A 79 -10.03 10.57 -12.82
CA ALA A 79 -10.31 10.98 -11.45
C ALA A 79 -9.04 11.03 -10.60
N LEU A 80 -8.15 10.03 -10.66
CA LEU A 80 -6.88 10.10 -9.92
C LEU A 80 -6.10 11.38 -10.27
N LEU A 81 -5.98 11.72 -11.55
CA LEU A 81 -5.28 12.92 -12.02
C LEU A 81 -5.94 14.21 -11.51
N GLU A 82 -7.28 14.29 -11.54
CA GLU A 82 -8.02 15.45 -11.04
C GLU A 82 -7.83 15.68 -9.54
N PHE A 83 -7.62 14.61 -8.76
CA PHE A 83 -7.38 14.66 -7.31
C PHE A 83 -5.90 14.76 -6.95
N GLY A 84 -5.07 15.26 -7.88
CA GLY A 84 -3.67 15.62 -7.61
C GLY A 84 -2.67 14.46 -7.70
N VAL A 85 -3.08 13.28 -8.14
CA VAL A 85 -2.14 12.18 -8.42
C VAL A 85 -1.33 12.51 -9.67
N ARG A 86 -0.01 12.39 -9.58
CA ARG A 86 0.89 12.63 -10.71
C ARG A 86 0.81 11.50 -11.73
N LYS A 87 0.95 11.86 -13.00
CA LYS A 87 0.88 10.90 -14.12
C LYS A 87 1.90 9.78 -13.98
N GLU A 88 3.09 10.09 -13.47
CA GLU A 88 4.19 9.14 -13.27
C GLU A 88 3.88 8.10 -12.19
N ALA A 89 2.99 8.42 -11.25
CA ALA A 89 2.59 7.54 -10.16
C ALA A 89 1.44 6.59 -10.53
N LEU A 90 0.66 6.89 -11.57
CA LEU A 90 -0.48 6.08 -12.00
C LEU A 90 -0.12 4.61 -12.19
N ALA A 91 1.03 4.35 -12.84
CA ALA A 91 1.46 2.99 -13.10
C ALA A 91 1.72 2.20 -11.80
N SER A 92 2.32 2.86 -10.81
CA SER A 92 2.61 2.27 -9.51
C SER A 92 1.34 2.03 -8.70
N ILE A 93 0.39 2.97 -8.72
CA ILE A 93 -0.92 2.85 -8.06
C ILE A 93 -1.69 1.66 -8.61
N VAL A 94 -1.80 1.54 -9.93
CA VAL A 94 -2.56 0.46 -10.57
C VAL A 94 -1.94 -0.91 -10.30
N ILE A 95 -0.61 -1.02 -10.22
CA ILE A 95 0.05 -2.28 -9.88
C ILE A 95 -0.20 -2.66 -8.42
N GLN A 96 -0.08 -1.70 -7.50
CA GLN A 96 -0.25 -1.93 -6.06
C GLN A 96 -1.71 -2.20 -5.68
N TYR A 97 -2.65 -1.53 -6.35
CA TYR A 97 -4.07 -1.62 -6.05
C TYR A 97 -4.92 -1.65 -7.33
N PRO A 98 -4.95 -2.79 -8.07
CA PRO A 98 -5.66 -2.90 -9.35
C PRO A 98 -7.17 -2.65 -9.25
N ASP A 99 -7.76 -2.88 -8.08
CA ASP A 99 -9.19 -2.69 -7.82
C ASP A 99 -9.63 -1.23 -7.99
N VAL A 100 -8.69 -0.28 -7.89
CA VAL A 100 -8.91 1.14 -8.18
C VAL A 100 -9.51 1.37 -9.58
N LEU A 101 -9.29 0.45 -10.52
CA LEU A 101 -9.80 0.54 -11.90
C LEU A 101 -11.28 0.16 -12.02
N GLY A 102 -11.84 -0.57 -11.06
CA GLY A 102 -13.19 -1.13 -11.12
C GLY A 102 -14.19 -0.50 -10.16
N VAL A 103 -13.73 0.14 -9.09
CA VAL A 103 -14.59 0.77 -8.06
C VAL A 103 -15.23 2.08 -8.53
N GLU A 104 -16.29 2.51 -7.84
CA GLU A 104 -16.88 3.85 -8.02
C GLU A 104 -15.96 4.91 -7.37
N LEU A 105 -14.88 5.23 -8.06
CA LEU A 105 -13.73 5.88 -7.46
C LEU A 105 -13.99 7.35 -7.10
N ARG A 106 -14.70 8.08 -7.98
CA ARG A 106 -14.88 9.53 -7.83
C ARG A 106 -15.56 9.90 -6.52
N GLU A 107 -16.65 9.24 -6.17
CA GLU A 107 -17.39 9.52 -4.93
C GLU A 107 -16.52 9.24 -3.70
N LYS A 108 -15.81 8.11 -3.70
CA LYS A 108 -14.84 7.77 -2.65
C LYS A 108 -13.74 8.81 -2.50
N LEU A 109 -13.17 9.30 -3.61
CA LEU A 109 -12.13 10.33 -3.57
C LEU A 109 -12.65 11.65 -2.99
N VAL A 110 -13.86 12.09 -3.34
CA VAL A 110 -14.48 13.30 -2.77
C VAL A 110 -14.65 13.17 -1.26
N GLU A 111 -15.23 12.06 -0.81
CA GLU A 111 -15.48 11.82 0.62
C GLU A 111 -14.17 11.76 1.42
N GLN A 112 -13.17 11.06 0.89
CA GLN A 112 -11.88 10.92 1.54
C GLN A 112 -11.07 12.21 1.55
N GLN A 113 -11.05 12.96 0.44
CA GLN A 113 -10.38 14.25 0.41
C GLN A 113 -10.97 15.19 1.47
N SER A 114 -12.30 15.27 1.55
CA SER A 114 -13.01 16.07 2.56
C SER A 114 -12.67 15.64 3.99
N LEU A 115 -12.55 14.32 4.23
CA LEU A 115 -12.11 13.80 5.53
C LEU A 115 -10.69 14.25 5.87
N PHE A 116 -9.74 14.14 4.93
CA PHE A 116 -8.34 14.50 5.14
C PHE A 116 -8.17 16.02 5.32
N GLU A 117 -8.86 16.82 4.52
CA GLU A 117 -8.87 18.28 4.66
C GLU A 117 -9.42 18.71 6.02
N SER A 118 -10.56 18.16 6.44
CA SER A 118 -11.21 18.54 7.70
C SER A 118 -10.54 17.98 8.96
N SER A 119 -9.94 16.79 8.88
CA SER A 119 -9.40 16.10 10.06
C SER A 119 -7.92 16.39 10.31
N ILE A 120 -7.13 16.62 9.25
CA ILE A 120 -5.66 16.78 9.35
C ILE A 120 -5.09 17.92 8.49
N LEU A 121 -5.94 18.78 7.92
CA LEU A 121 -5.52 19.96 7.15
C LEU A 121 -4.62 19.63 5.95
N VAL A 122 -4.77 18.45 5.37
CA VAL A 122 -4.06 18.06 4.13
C VAL A 122 -4.70 18.80 2.96
N SER A 123 -3.91 19.48 2.13
CA SER A 123 -4.40 20.15 0.92
C SER A 123 -4.74 19.15 -0.18
N GLY A 124 -5.52 19.57 -1.20
CA GLY A 124 -5.83 18.70 -2.34
C GLY A 124 -4.59 18.14 -3.06
N ASP A 125 -3.56 18.96 -3.25
CA ASP A 125 -2.29 18.50 -3.86
C ASP A 125 -1.56 17.47 -2.97
N ASP A 126 -1.61 17.66 -1.65
CA ASP A 126 -0.99 16.75 -0.69
C ASP A 126 -1.81 15.45 -0.53
N PHE A 127 -3.13 15.51 -0.72
CA PHE A 127 -3.99 14.33 -0.77
C PHE A 127 -3.62 13.43 -1.95
N GLY A 128 -3.36 14.00 -3.14
CA GLY A 128 -2.80 13.26 -4.27
C GLY A 128 -1.53 12.51 -3.88
N ARG A 129 -0.59 13.16 -3.16
CA ARG A 129 0.64 12.51 -2.67
C ARG A 129 0.39 11.40 -1.65
N VAL A 130 -0.67 11.49 -0.85
CA VAL A 130 -1.10 10.40 0.05
C VAL A 130 -1.51 9.18 -0.77
N ILE A 131 -2.36 9.36 -1.79
CA ILE A 131 -2.81 8.25 -2.65
C ILE A 131 -1.65 7.60 -3.41
N GLU A 132 -0.68 8.40 -3.87
CA GLU A 132 0.53 7.87 -4.52
C GLU A 132 1.40 6.98 -3.62
N ARG A 133 1.37 7.23 -2.30
CA ARG A 133 2.13 6.47 -1.31
C ARG A 133 1.37 5.28 -0.76
N MET A 134 0.04 5.38 -0.66
CA MET A 134 -0.85 4.34 -0.18
C MET A 134 -2.20 4.45 -0.90
N PRO A 135 -2.38 3.77 -2.05
CA PRO A 135 -3.65 3.78 -2.79
C PRO A 135 -4.85 3.33 -1.93
N GLN A 136 -4.61 2.45 -0.97
CA GLN A 136 -5.61 1.95 -0.02
C GLN A 136 -6.14 3.05 0.92
N ALA A 137 -5.48 4.22 1.00
CA ALA A 137 -5.96 5.35 1.79
C ALA A 137 -7.37 5.82 1.38
N ILE A 138 -7.79 5.54 0.13
CA ILE A 138 -9.13 5.82 -0.40
C ILE A 138 -10.23 5.03 0.35
N SER A 139 -9.87 3.93 1.00
CA SER A 139 -10.80 3.04 1.69
C SER A 139 -10.69 3.15 3.21
N LEU A 140 -9.87 4.05 3.75
CA LEU A 140 -9.72 4.19 5.20
C LEU A 140 -11.00 4.72 5.85
N GLY A 141 -11.46 4.04 6.89
CA GLY A 141 -12.61 4.46 7.66
C GLY A 141 -12.34 5.73 8.48
N ARG A 142 -13.32 6.63 8.55
CA ARG A 142 -13.25 7.86 9.37
C ARG A 142 -12.80 7.61 10.80
N ALA A 143 -13.33 6.57 11.45
CA ALA A 143 -12.99 6.23 12.82
C ALA A 143 -11.51 5.85 12.96
N ALA A 144 -10.95 5.10 12.00
CA ALA A 144 -9.54 4.71 11.99
C ALA A 144 -8.65 5.95 11.84
N VAL A 145 -8.93 6.82 10.87
CA VAL A 145 -8.18 8.07 10.66
C VAL A 145 -8.17 8.92 11.92
N LEU A 146 -9.35 9.21 12.49
CA LEU A 146 -9.46 10.06 13.67
C LEU A 146 -8.79 9.45 14.91
N LYS A 147 -8.85 8.12 15.08
CA LYS A 147 -8.19 7.43 16.20
C LYS A 147 -6.69 7.68 16.19
N HIS A 148 -6.03 7.55 15.05
CA HIS A 148 -4.59 7.76 14.91
C HIS A 148 -4.21 9.24 15.06
N VAL A 149 -5.00 10.14 14.46
CA VAL A 149 -4.77 11.59 14.56
C VAL A 149 -4.93 12.08 16.00
N ASN A 150 -5.94 11.60 16.71
CA ASN A 150 -6.15 11.94 18.12
C ASN A 150 -5.03 11.39 19.01
N PHE A 151 -4.50 10.21 18.68
CA PHE A 151 -3.35 9.67 19.38
C PHE A 151 -2.10 10.54 19.16
N LEU A 152 -1.76 10.86 17.91
CA LEU A 152 -0.61 11.72 17.61
C LEU A 152 -0.75 13.11 18.25
N THR A 153 -1.94 13.72 18.20
CA THR A 153 -2.14 15.00 18.90
C THR A 153 -2.05 14.85 20.42
N GLY A 154 -2.54 13.74 20.99
CA GLY A 154 -2.37 13.39 22.41
C GLY A 154 -0.91 13.14 22.83
N CYS A 155 -0.05 12.69 21.90
CA CYS A 155 1.39 12.55 22.10
C CYS A 155 2.13 13.90 22.20
N GLY A 156 1.49 15.00 21.83
CA GLY A 156 2.03 16.36 21.87
C GLY A 156 2.31 16.98 20.51
N PHE A 157 1.98 16.30 19.40
CA PHE A 157 2.15 16.85 18.06
C PHE A 157 1.04 17.87 17.74
N LEU A 158 1.43 19.00 17.15
CA LEU A 158 0.47 19.92 16.56
C LEU A 158 -0.11 19.32 15.26
N LEU A 159 -1.30 19.76 14.87
CA LEU A 159 -2.00 19.21 13.70
C LEU A 159 -1.22 19.40 12.39
N SER A 160 -0.47 20.49 12.25
CA SER A 160 0.36 20.75 11.05
C SER A 160 1.52 19.76 10.89
N PRO A 161 2.35 19.48 11.91
CA PRO A 161 3.29 18.34 11.90
C PRO A 161 2.65 16.99 11.60
N VAL A 162 1.50 16.67 12.21
CA VAL A 162 0.76 15.43 11.93
C VAL A 162 0.38 15.34 10.45
N SER A 163 -0.09 16.45 9.87
CA SER A 163 -0.38 16.56 8.43
C SER A 163 0.84 16.16 7.59
N LYS A 164 2.02 16.74 7.89
CA LYS A 164 3.26 16.42 7.18
C LYS A 164 3.63 14.94 7.32
N MET A 165 3.48 14.37 8.52
CA MET A 165 3.75 12.96 8.79
C MET A 165 2.85 12.05 7.95
N VAL A 166 1.54 12.32 7.92
CA VAL A 166 0.57 11.53 7.13
C VAL A 166 0.85 11.66 5.63
N VAL A 167 1.17 12.86 5.14
CA VAL A 167 1.52 13.05 3.73
C VAL A 167 2.79 12.28 3.36
N GLY A 168 3.77 12.23 4.26
CA GLY A 168 5.03 11.50 4.06
C GLY A 168 4.91 9.98 4.20
N CYS A 169 4.07 9.51 5.14
CA CYS A 169 3.90 8.10 5.50
C CYS A 169 2.44 7.83 5.91
N PRO A 170 1.51 7.73 4.94
CA PRO A 170 0.07 7.53 5.23
C PRO A 170 -0.23 6.19 5.90
N GLN A 171 0.68 5.22 5.81
CA GLN A 171 0.64 3.94 6.52
C GLN A 171 0.43 4.12 8.03
N LEU A 172 0.84 5.26 8.60
CA LEU A 172 0.58 5.61 10.00
C LEU A 172 -0.90 5.48 10.41
N LEU A 173 -1.82 5.72 9.48
CA LEU A 173 -3.27 5.69 9.74
C LEU A 173 -3.86 4.28 9.73
N ALA A 174 -3.07 3.27 9.38
CA ALA A 174 -3.47 1.87 9.31
C ALA A 174 -2.66 0.97 10.26
N LEU A 175 -1.82 1.55 11.12
CA LEU A 175 -1.03 0.77 12.07
C LEU A 175 -1.88 0.21 13.21
N ASN A 176 -1.40 -0.87 13.81
CA ASN A 176 -1.95 -1.31 15.08
C ASN A 176 -1.66 -0.26 16.17
N MET A 177 -2.73 0.25 16.77
CA MET A 177 -2.68 1.33 17.75
C MET A 177 -1.90 0.99 19.02
N ASP A 178 -1.90 -0.27 19.46
CA ASP A 178 -1.18 -0.66 20.67
C ASP A 178 0.32 -0.78 20.39
N ILE A 179 0.69 -1.30 19.22
CA ILE A 179 2.08 -1.29 18.75
C ILE A 179 2.59 0.15 18.59
N MET A 180 1.78 1.03 18.00
CA MET A 180 2.15 2.43 17.82
C MET A 180 2.38 3.16 19.15
N LYS A 181 1.56 2.88 20.18
CA LYS A 181 1.76 3.39 21.54
C LYS A 181 3.04 2.88 22.17
N MET A 182 3.28 1.57 22.11
CA MET A 182 4.52 0.97 22.65
C MET A 182 5.76 1.56 21.98
N ASN A 183 5.73 1.74 20.66
CA ASN A 183 6.79 2.41 19.91
C ASN A 183 7.01 3.85 20.39
N PHE A 184 5.94 4.62 20.61
CA PHE A 184 6.04 5.99 21.10
C PHE A 184 6.59 6.07 22.53
N GLU A 185 6.13 5.19 23.42
CA GLU A 185 6.60 5.14 24.80
C GLU A 185 8.09 4.81 24.86
N TYR A 186 8.56 3.85 24.05
CA TYR A 186 9.97 3.54 23.92
C TYR A 186 10.78 4.73 23.40
N PHE A 187 10.30 5.38 22.33
CA PHE A 187 10.94 6.55 21.74
C PHE A 187 11.13 7.68 22.76
N LYS A 188 10.09 7.96 23.55
CA LYS A 188 10.10 9.07 24.49
C LYS A 188 10.86 8.74 25.78
N ASN A 189 10.69 7.54 26.33
CA ASN A 189 11.19 7.19 27.66
C ASN A 189 12.53 6.48 27.64
N GLU A 190 12.80 5.63 26.65
CA GLU A 190 14.05 4.85 26.57
C GLU A 190 15.07 5.48 25.62
N MET A 191 14.63 6.05 24.49
CA MET A 191 15.54 6.75 23.55
C MET A 191 15.75 8.23 23.91
N GLU A 192 14.82 8.84 24.67
CA GLU A 192 14.87 10.24 25.11
C GLU A 192 15.06 11.26 23.96
N ARG A 193 14.41 11.03 22.82
CA ARG A 193 14.59 11.84 21.60
C ARG A 193 13.53 12.93 21.44
N ASP A 194 13.84 13.92 20.58
CA ASP A 194 12.94 15.02 20.26
C ASP A 194 11.80 14.54 19.34
N LEU A 195 10.58 15.05 19.57
CA LEU A 195 9.41 14.75 18.75
C LEU A 195 9.61 15.18 17.29
N GLU A 196 10.38 16.24 17.02
CA GLU A 196 10.64 16.70 15.65
C GLU A 196 11.25 15.59 14.79
N GLU A 197 12.04 14.68 15.37
CA GLU A 197 12.62 13.56 14.63
C GLU A 197 11.57 12.58 14.11
N LEU A 198 10.45 12.41 14.83
CA LEU A 198 9.32 11.61 14.34
C LEU A 198 8.54 12.33 13.24
N VAL A 199 8.59 13.67 13.18
CA VAL A 199 8.01 14.45 12.07
C VAL A 199 8.85 14.29 10.81
N GLU A 200 10.18 14.29 10.96
CA GLU A 200 11.13 14.06 9.86
C GLU A 200 11.14 12.60 9.38
N PHE A 201 10.99 11.64 10.30
CA PHE A 201 10.98 10.21 10.00
C PHE A 201 9.75 9.48 10.60
N PRO A 202 8.54 9.75 10.08
CA PRO A 202 7.31 9.12 10.56
C PRO A 202 7.31 7.59 10.38
N ALA A 203 8.08 7.09 9.42
CA ALA A 203 8.27 5.67 9.16
C ALA A 203 8.79 4.90 10.39
N PHE A 204 9.32 5.56 11.42
CA PHE A 204 9.69 4.96 12.71
C PHE A 204 8.64 3.96 13.22
N PHE A 205 7.35 4.35 13.18
CA PHE A 205 6.27 3.52 13.72
C PHE A 205 6.00 2.24 12.93
N THR A 206 6.54 2.12 11.72
CA THR A 206 6.39 0.94 10.85
C THR A 206 7.44 -0.15 11.13
N TYR A 207 8.47 0.17 11.92
CA TYR A 207 9.49 -0.81 12.32
C TYR A 207 9.05 -1.59 13.55
N GLY A 208 9.48 -2.85 13.62
CA GLY A 208 9.24 -3.70 14.78
C GLY A 208 10.02 -3.21 16.00
N LEU A 209 9.31 -3.02 17.12
CA LEU A 209 9.88 -2.52 18.37
C LEU A 209 11.07 -3.35 18.84
N GLU A 210 10.84 -4.63 19.07
CA GLU A 210 11.86 -5.53 19.64
C GLU A 210 12.90 -5.95 18.60
N SER A 211 12.46 -6.32 17.40
CA SER A 211 13.33 -6.88 16.36
C SER A 211 14.26 -5.85 15.73
N THR A 212 13.83 -4.59 15.62
CA THR A 212 14.59 -3.57 14.89
C THR A 212 14.92 -2.37 15.76
N ILE A 213 13.91 -1.70 16.34
CA ILE A 213 14.12 -0.41 17.02
C ILE A 213 15.00 -0.59 18.25
N ARG A 214 14.59 -1.46 19.19
CA ARG A 214 15.30 -1.71 20.44
C ARG A 214 16.69 -2.29 20.18
N TYR A 215 16.78 -3.34 19.36
CA TYR A 215 18.05 -3.97 19.01
C TYR A 215 19.08 -2.98 18.48
N ARG A 216 18.70 -2.17 17.47
CA ARG A 216 19.62 -1.22 16.83
C ARG A 216 19.97 -0.06 17.75
N HIS A 217 18.99 0.46 18.51
CA HIS A 217 19.22 1.50 19.50
C HIS A 217 20.24 1.08 20.57
N GLU A 218 20.10 -0.12 21.15
CA GLU A 218 21.01 -0.62 22.18
C GLU A 218 22.46 -0.77 21.68
N ILE A 219 22.64 -1.22 20.43
CA ILE A 219 23.98 -1.37 19.85
C ILE A 219 24.64 0.00 19.63
N VAL A 220 23.89 0.96 19.07
CA VAL A 220 24.40 2.31 18.84
C VAL A 220 24.71 3.01 20.17
N ALA A 221 23.83 2.87 21.16
CA ALA A 221 24.05 3.39 22.51
C ALA A 221 25.31 2.82 23.16
N LYS A 222 25.59 1.52 22.99
CA LYS A 222 26.83 0.89 23.49
C LYS A 222 28.10 1.43 22.82
N LYS A 223 28.02 1.86 21.56
CA LYS A 223 29.13 2.50 20.84
C LYS A 223 29.30 3.99 21.18
N GLY A 224 28.28 4.63 21.74
CA GLY A 224 28.37 5.97 22.31
C GLY A 224 28.33 7.10 21.28
N PHE A 225 27.80 6.88 20.07
CA PHE A 225 27.55 7.94 19.10
C PHE A 225 26.06 8.14 18.83
N THR A 226 25.69 9.34 18.38
CA THR A 226 24.31 9.70 18.02
C THR A 226 24.11 9.67 16.51
N CYS A 227 22.90 9.35 16.06
CA CYS A 227 22.55 9.29 14.63
C CYS A 227 21.07 9.61 14.42
N SER A 228 20.67 10.03 13.22
CA SER A 228 19.25 10.23 12.88
C SER A 228 18.47 8.90 12.91
N LEU A 229 17.13 8.99 13.02
CA LEU A 229 16.26 7.81 12.93
C LEU A 229 16.35 7.14 11.56
N ALA A 230 16.42 7.93 10.48
CA ALA A 230 16.58 7.42 9.13
C ALA A 230 17.88 6.60 8.99
N TRP A 231 18.99 7.12 9.51
CA TRP A 231 20.26 6.38 9.50
C TRP A 231 20.16 5.08 10.31
N LEU A 232 19.52 5.12 11.48
CA LEU A 232 19.38 3.95 12.35
C LEU A 232 18.52 2.84 11.70
N LEU A 233 17.39 3.21 11.10
CA LEU A 233 16.32 2.27 10.76
C LEU A 233 16.22 2.00 9.25
N ASN A 234 16.50 2.98 8.40
CA ASN A 234 16.32 2.84 6.95
C ASN A 234 17.50 2.12 6.27
N CYS A 235 17.74 0.89 6.71
CA CYS A 235 18.73 0.00 6.10
C CYS A 235 18.41 -1.46 6.41
N SER A 236 18.90 -2.37 5.56
CA SER A 236 18.85 -3.81 5.82
C SER A 236 19.73 -4.19 7.02
N ASP A 237 19.44 -5.33 7.64
CA ASP A 237 20.23 -5.83 8.77
C ASP A 237 21.70 -6.03 8.39
N ALA A 238 21.98 -6.53 7.18
CA ALA A 238 23.34 -6.67 6.67
C ALA A 238 24.08 -5.31 6.56
N LYS A 239 23.40 -4.26 6.08
CA LYS A 239 23.98 -2.91 5.99
C LYS A 239 24.16 -2.29 7.38
N PHE A 240 23.24 -2.54 8.29
CA PHE A 240 23.37 -2.11 9.68
C PHE A 240 24.58 -2.78 10.36
N ASP A 241 24.72 -4.10 10.25
CA ASP A 241 25.85 -4.85 10.82
C ASP A 241 27.19 -4.38 10.24
N GLU A 242 27.22 -4.01 8.97
CA GLU A 242 28.39 -3.40 8.34
C GLU A 242 28.72 -2.03 8.95
N ARG A 243 27.73 -1.15 9.12
CA ARG A 243 27.91 0.15 9.81
C ARG A 243 28.46 -0.04 11.22
N MET A 244 28.04 -1.10 11.91
CA MET A 244 28.52 -1.44 13.24
C MET A 244 29.94 -2.01 13.29
N LYS A 245 30.62 -2.22 12.16
CA LYS A 245 32.05 -2.57 12.15
C LYS A 245 32.95 -1.36 12.35
N TYR A 246 32.47 -0.16 12.03
CA TYR A 246 33.24 1.07 12.12
C TYR A 246 33.04 1.77 13.47
N ASP A 247 34.06 2.53 13.90
CA ASP A 247 34.05 3.26 15.18
C ASP A 247 33.47 4.67 15.07
N THR A 248 33.26 5.17 13.84
CA THR A 248 32.73 6.51 13.55
C THR A 248 31.74 6.47 12.41
N ILE A 249 30.70 7.30 12.45
CA ILE A 249 29.81 7.52 11.30
C ILE A 249 30.54 8.39 10.28
N GLY A 250 30.69 7.90 9.05
CA GLY A 250 31.19 8.71 7.94
C GLY A 250 30.19 9.81 7.59
N VAL A 251 30.65 11.04 7.32
CA VAL A 251 29.80 12.19 6.96
C VAL A 251 28.91 11.86 5.74
N GLU A 252 29.44 11.09 4.79
CA GLU A 252 28.72 10.62 3.60
C GLU A 252 27.57 9.63 3.93
N GLU A 253 27.65 8.89 5.06
CA GLU A 253 26.62 7.91 5.41
C GLU A 253 25.37 8.54 6.02
N MET A 254 25.47 9.77 6.55
CA MET A 254 24.32 10.50 7.11
C MET A 254 23.38 11.06 6.04
N GLU A 255 23.83 11.14 4.78
CA GLU A 255 23.10 11.78 3.68
C GLU A 255 22.27 10.78 2.84
N ASP A 256 22.44 9.47 3.05
CA ASP A 256 21.97 8.46 2.10
C ASP A 256 20.65 7.76 2.49
N ASP A 257 19.71 7.89 1.55
CA ASP A 257 18.48 7.14 1.29
C ASP A 257 17.28 7.39 2.21
N ASN A 258 16.39 8.29 1.79
CA ASN A 258 15.00 8.43 2.28
C ASN A 258 14.01 7.59 1.45
N SER A 259 14.50 6.60 0.68
CA SER A 259 13.61 5.67 -0.01
C SER A 259 12.99 4.73 1.02
N PHE A 260 11.78 5.07 1.46
CA PHE A 260 10.92 4.19 2.25
C PHE A 260 10.52 3.01 1.35
N ASP A 261 10.91 1.80 1.75
CA ASP A 261 10.59 0.57 1.02
C ASP A 261 9.09 0.25 1.14
N LYS A 262 8.35 0.57 0.08
CA LYS A 262 6.88 0.53 0.04
C LYS A 262 6.32 -0.89 0.10
N ASP A 263 7.14 -1.91 -0.21
CA ASP A 263 6.68 -3.30 -0.35
C ASP A 263 6.34 -3.95 1.01
N ARG A 264 6.89 -3.45 2.13
CA ARG A 264 6.67 -4.02 3.47
C ARG A 264 5.23 -3.96 3.98
N PHE A 265 4.43 -3.00 3.53
CA PHE A 265 3.07 -2.80 4.03
C PHE A 265 2.01 -3.53 3.18
N VAL A 266 2.34 -3.86 1.93
CA VAL A 266 1.40 -4.51 1.00
C VAL A 266 1.22 -6.00 1.34
N GLU A 267 2.23 -6.65 1.91
CA GLU A 267 2.13 -8.05 2.37
C GLU A 267 1.19 -8.18 3.57
N GLN A 268 1.21 -7.25 4.54
CA GLN A 268 0.38 -7.34 5.76
C GLN A 268 -1.13 -7.15 5.52
N VAL A 269 -1.52 -6.38 4.50
CA VAL A 269 -2.95 -6.15 4.18
C VAL A 269 -3.51 -7.27 3.29
N GLN A 270 -2.68 -7.94 2.49
CA GLN A 270 -3.12 -9.05 1.65
C GLN A 270 -3.44 -10.32 2.47
N ASP A 271 -2.78 -10.52 3.60
CA ASP A 271 -3.04 -11.67 4.47
C ASP A 271 -4.39 -11.56 5.21
N GLU A 272 -4.94 -10.35 5.41
CA GLU A 272 -6.25 -10.14 6.05
C GLU A 272 -7.44 -10.32 5.07
N ASP A 273 -7.27 -10.00 3.77
CA ASP A 273 -8.36 -10.10 2.78
C ASP A 273 -8.63 -11.56 2.32
N ASP A 274 -7.69 -12.50 2.55
CA ASP A 274 -7.85 -13.93 2.20
C ASP A 274 -8.55 -14.75 3.33
N GLU A 275 -8.75 -14.18 4.53
CA GLU A 275 -9.39 -14.87 5.67
C GLU A 275 -10.93 -14.69 5.73
N ASP A 276 -11.52 -13.77 4.95
CA ASP A 276 -12.97 -13.44 5.02
C ASP A 276 -13.86 -14.18 3.98
N MET A 277 -13.45 -15.34 3.46
CA MET A 277 -14.28 -16.16 2.55
C MET A 277 -14.51 -17.61 3.02
N GLU A 278 -14.69 -17.81 4.33
CA GLU A 278 -15.17 -19.10 4.90
C GLU A 278 -16.32 -18.84 5.90
N GLU A 279 -17.57 -18.91 5.43
CA GLU A 279 -18.84 -19.22 6.15
C GLU A 279 -19.99 -18.86 5.16
N ASP A 280 -21.01 -19.64 4.82
CA ASP A 280 -21.58 -20.89 5.34
C ASP A 280 -22.40 -21.50 4.18
N SER A 281 -22.29 -22.80 3.93
CA SER A 281 -23.34 -23.53 3.22
C SER A 281 -23.56 -24.89 3.87
N ASP A 282 -24.17 -24.87 5.05
CA ASP A 282 -24.84 -26.04 5.62
C ASP A 282 -26.09 -26.32 4.77
N TYR A 283 -25.95 -27.24 3.81
CA TYR A 283 -27.08 -27.95 3.23
C TYR A 283 -27.41 -29.13 4.15
N ASP A 284 -28.44 -28.93 4.97
CA ASP A 284 -29.06 -29.98 5.78
C ASP A 284 -29.82 -30.93 4.83
N ASP A 285 -29.25 -32.11 4.63
CA ASP A 285 -29.89 -33.26 3.98
C ASP A 285 -31.05 -33.72 4.88
N THR A 286 -32.30 -33.55 4.44
CA THR A 286 -33.42 -34.29 5.03
C THR A 286 -34.14 -35.08 3.95
N ASP A 287 -34.14 -36.38 4.19
CA ASP A 287 -34.57 -37.47 3.34
C ASP A 287 -36.03 -37.36 2.87
N ASP A 288 -36.22 -37.71 1.60
CA ASP A 288 -37.48 -38.18 1.04
C ASP A 288 -37.92 -39.48 1.73
N GLU A 289 -38.97 -39.43 2.54
CA GLU A 289 -39.84 -40.59 2.78
C GLU A 289 -41.12 -40.46 1.94
N PHE A 290 -41.16 -41.25 0.86
CA PHE A 290 -42.38 -41.69 0.20
C PHE A 290 -43.35 -42.34 1.22
N ILE A 291 -44.65 -42.05 1.12
CA ILE A 291 -45.75 -43.04 1.14
C ILE A 291 -47.03 -42.39 0.57
N GLU A 292 -47.55 -43.07 -0.46
CA GLU A 292 -48.89 -43.09 -1.10
C GLU A 292 -49.82 -41.86 -1.14
#